data_AF-A0A1Z4I1X4-F1
#
_entry.id   AF-A0A1Z4I1X4-F1
#
_cell.length_a   1.000
_cell.length_b   1.000
_cell.length_c   1.000
_cell.angle_alpha   90.00
_cell.angle_beta   90.00
_cell.angle_gamma   90.00
#
_symmetry.space_group_name_H-M   'P 1'
#
loop_
_entity.id
_entity.type
_entity.pdbx_description
1 polymer ?
#
loop_
_entity_poly.entity_id
_entity_poly.type
_entity_poly.pdbx_seq_one_letter_code
_entity_poly.pdbx_strand_id
1 'polypeptide(L)'
;MTTFNLIKKLSLATAGATCFALAALGTKAEAAVIVLDFEAIGDLQPVGNFYDTDPQDFDITFSPNALALVDADAGGSGNIGGEPSPDTVLFFLNGDAATLNVANGFTDGFSFFYSAVNVPGFIRVYDGLNATGNLLATLQLPLTPNTGAPDPTGNFSPLLPIGVSFSGIAKSVDFGGTQNQIVFDDITFGSATPGNPRPTPEPASLLGLLALGTFGSNTILKRRKQAATVKV
;
A
#
# COMPACT_ATOMS: atom_id res chain seq x y z
N MET A 1 54.49 -61.31 24.71
CA MET A 1 54.07 -61.18 23.30
C MET A 1 53.05 -60.05 23.27
N THR A 2 53.38 -59.00 22.49
CA THR A 2 52.52 -57.91 21.97
C THR A 2 51.73 -57.03 22.97
N THR A 3 52.21 -55.84 23.38
CA THR A 3 52.14 -54.49 22.72
C THR A 3 50.74 -53.99 22.31
N PHE A 4 50.59 -52.66 22.36
CA PHE A 4 49.49 -51.76 21.96
C PHE A 4 48.64 -51.21 23.13
N ASN A 5 49.08 -50.12 23.77
CA ASN A 5 48.96 -48.69 23.38
C ASN A 5 47.68 -48.07 23.99
N LEU A 6 47.78 -47.31 25.08
CA LEU A 6 48.21 -45.89 25.10
C LEU A 6 47.36 -44.96 24.21
N ILE A 7 46.03 -45.01 24.29
CA ILE A 7 45.14 -43.95 23.77
C ILE A 7 43.95 -43.74 24.71
N LYS A 8 44.19 -43.23 25.92
CA LYS A 8 43.12 -42.80 26.84
C LYS A 8 43.27 -41.36 27.34
N LYS A 9 44.05 -40.54 26.63
CA LYS A 9 44.20 -39.09 26.85
C LYS A 9 44.36 -38.40 25.49
N LEU A 10 43.73 -37.22 25.35
CA LEU A 10 43.37 -36.48 24.11
C LEU A 10 42.12 -37.07 23.44
N SER A 11 41.01 -36.36 23.26
CA SER A 11 40.84 -34.93 23.03
C SER A 11 39.51 -34.44 23.62
N LEU A 12 39.63 -33.68 24.70
CA LEU A 12 38.65 -32.68 25.11
C LEU A 12 38.77 -31.50 24.12
N ALA A 13 38.12 -31.58 22.96
CA ALA A 13 37.95 -30.45 22.04
C ALA A 13 37.07 -30.85 20.86
N THR A 14 35.76 -30.68 21.00
CA THR A 14 34.92 -30.10 19.94
C THR A 14 33.59 -29.78 20.57
N ALA A 15 33.56 -28.60 21.20
CA ALA A 15 32.34 -27.84 21.39
C ALA A 15 31.76 -27.57 20.00
N GLY A 16 30.94 -28.48 19.49
CA GLY A 16 30.04 -28.22 18.38
C GLY A 16 28.80 -27.54 18.96
N ALA A 17 28.94 -26.29 19.36
CA ALA A 17 27.80 -25.43 19.62
C ALA A 17 27.05 -25.26 18.30
N THR A 18 26.04 -26.08 18.04
CA THR A 18 25.03 -25.78 17.03
C THR A 18 24.23 -24.60 17.56
N CYS A 19 24.74 -23.39 17.30
CA CYS A 19 23.96 -22.17 17.35
C CYS A 19 22.83 -22.31 16.33
N PHE A 20 21.64 -22.72 16.79
CA PHE A 20 20.41 -22.34 16.10
C PHE A 20 20.25 -20.83 16.28
N ALA A 21 20.96 -20.06 15.45
CA ALA A 21 20.56 -18.69 15.18
C ALA A 21 19.28 -18.79 14.34
N LEU A 22 18.15 -18.93 15.03
CA LEU A 22 16.85 -18.64 14.45
C LEU A 22 16.91 -17.16 14.10
N ALA A 23 17.28 -16.85 12.85
CA ALA A 23 17.21 -15.51 12.34
C ALA A 23 15.78 -15.05 12.56
N ALA A 24 15.59 -14.14 13.52
CA ALA A 24 14.38 -13.36 13.63
C ALA A 24 14.27 -12.60 12.31
N LEU A 25 13.57 -13.21 11.34
CA LEU A 25 12.92 -12.48 10.27
C LEU A 25 11.90 -11.59 10.99
N GLY A 26 12.38 -10.46 11.48
CA GLY A 26 11.51 -9.41 11.98
C GLY A 26 10.65 -9.00 10.80
N THR A 27 9.39 -9.42 10.82
CA THR A 27 8.38 -8.82 9.96
C THR A 27 8.38 -7.35 10.34
N LYS A 28 8.93 -6.49 9.47
CA LYS A 28 8.66 -5.06 9.60
C LYS A 28 7.14 -4.94 9.55
N ALA A 29 6.54 -4.33 10.57
CA ALA A 29 5.15 -3.93 10.48
C ALA A 29 5.08 -2.93 9.33
N GLU A 30 4.52 -3.36 8.20
CA GLU A 30 4.21 -2.47 7.09
C GLU A 30 3.01 -1.65 7.54
N ALA A 31 3.09 -0.32 7.40
CA ALA A 31 1.92 0.52 7.61
C ALA A 31 0.86 0.11 6.58
N ALA A 32 -0.38 -0.10 7.01
CA ALA A 32 -1.44 -0.47 6.10
C ALA A 32 -1.67 0.67 5.09
N VAL A 33 -1.72 0.33 3.81
CA VAL A 33 -2.11 1.27 2.76
C VAL A 33 -3.60 1.56 2.91
N ILE A 34 -3.94 2.84 3.01
CA ILE A 34 -5.33 3.34 3.09
C ILE A 34 -5.63 4.02 1.76
N VAL A 35 -6.79 3.72 1.17
CA VAL A 35 -7.29 4.33 -0.07
C VAL A 35 -8.64 4.97 0.23
N LEU A 36 -8.82 6.23 -0.16
CA LEU A 36 -10.08 6.97 -0.07
C LEU A 36 -10.65 7.15 -1.48
N ASP A 37 -11.81 6.56 -1.73
CA ASP A 37 -12.50 6.51 -3.03
C ASP A 37 -13.67 7.50 -3.14
N PHE A 38 -14.05 8.14 -2.03
CA PHE A 38 -15.14 9.14 -1.91
C PHE A 38 -16.54 8.63 -2.21
N GLU A 39 -16.67 7.33 -2.45
CA GLU A 39 -17.93 6.70 -2.74
C GLU A 39 -18.93 6.83 -1.58
N ALA A 40 -20.21 6.89 -1.94
CA ALA A 40 -21.34 7.14 -1.04
C ALA A 40 -21.39 8.54 -0.40
N ILE A 41 -20.46 9.45 -0.72
CA ILE A 41 -20.62 10.88 -0.44
C ILE A 41 -21.49 11.49 -1.54
N GLY A 42 -22.53 12.23 -1.15
CA GLY A 42 -23.44 12.85 -2.12
C GLY A 42 -22.78 13.97 -2.94
N ASP A 43 -23.36 14.25 -4.11
CA ASP A 43 -22.90 15.33 -4.99
C ASP A 43 -22.83 16.68 -4.27
N LEU A 44 -21.70 17.37 -4.44
CA LEU A 44 -21.35 18.66 -3.83
C LEU A 44 -21.45 18.68 -2.29
N GLN A 45 -21.46 17.52 -1.63
CA GLN A 45 -21.44 17.45 -0.18
C GLN A 45 -20.00 17.63 0.35
N PRO A 46 -19.83 18.31 1.50
CA PRO A 46 -18.55 18.34 2.18
C PRO A 46 -18.09 16.93 2.54
N VAL A 47 -16.82 16.62 2.25
CA VAL A 47 -16.22 15.36 2.71
C VAL A 47 -16.11 15.37 4.23
N GLY A 48 -15.64 16.50 4.80
CA GLY A 48 -15.65 16.76 6.24
C GLY A 48 -15.08 15.60 7.08
N ASN A 49 -15.94 14.97 7.87
CA ASN A 49 -15.60 13.90 8.80
C ASN A 49 -16.02 12.51 8.30
N PHE A 50 -16.34 12.35 7.01
CA PHE A 50 -16.80 11.07 6.47
C PHE A 50 -15.84 9.91 6.80
N TYR A 51 -14.53 10.17 6.76
CA TYR A 51 -13.45 9.23 7.09
C TYR A 51 -12.97 9.27 8.55
N ASP A 52 -13.76 9.89 9.44
CA ASP A 52 -13.55 10.00 10.89
C ASP A 52 -14.80 9.47 11.64
N THR A 53 -15.57 8.61 10.98
CA THR A 53 -16.80 8.02 11.51
C THR A 53 -17.00 6.58 11.07
N ASP A 54 -17.52 5.73 11.95
CA ASP A 54 -17.89 4.35 11.61
C ASP A 54 -18.82 4.28 10.39
N PRO A 55 -18.61 3.35 9.44
CA PRO A 55 -17.66 2.24 9.47
C PRO A 55 -16.26 2.56 8.89
N GLN A 56 -16.04 3.78 8.40
CA GLN A 56 -14.83 4.21 7.71
C GLN A 56 -14.07 5.19 8.59
N ASP A 57 -13.69 4.75 9.79
CA ASP A 57 -12.93 5.56 10.74
C ASP A 57 -11.42 5.34 10.53
N PHE A 58 -10.79 6.31 9.87
CA PHE A 58 -9.35 6.36 9.64
C PHE A 58 -8.67 7.52 10.39
N ASP A 59 -9.40 8.20 11.28
CA ASP A 59 -9.00 9.47 11.89
C ASP A 59 -8.60 10.55 10.85
N ILE A 60 -9.33 10.59 9.72
CA ILE A 60 -9.08 11.51 8.59
C ILE A 60 -10.19 12.54 8.48
N THR A 61 -9.80 13.82 8.48
CA THR A 61 -10.73 14.95 8.34
C THR A 61 -10.31 15.89 7.22
N PHE A 62 -11.31 16.47 6.54
CA PHE A 62 -11.12 17.43 5.46
C PHE A 62 -11.59 18.82 5.87
N SER A 63 -10.94 19.85 5.30
CA SER A 63 -11.36 21.23 5.47
C SER A 63 -12.75 21.48 4.87
N PRO A 64 -13.50 22.49 5.36
CA PRO A 64 -14.90 22.69 4.96
C PRO A 64 -15.15 22.96 3.47
N ASN A 65 -14.11 23.33 2.72
CA ASN A 65 -14.18 23.59 1.28
C ASN A 65 -13.87 22.37 0.41
N ALA A 66 -13.46 21.24 1.00
CA ALA A 66 -13.26 19.98 0.28
C ALA A 66 -14.63 19.29 0.08
N LEU A 67 -15.00 19.10 -1.17
CA LEU A 67 -16.30 18.59 -1.59
C LEU A 67 -16.13 17.32 -2.41
N ALA A 68 -17.09 16.41 -2.27
CA ALA A 68 -17.29 15.33 -3.22
C ALA A 68 -18.01 15.86 -4.47
N LEU A 69 -17.65 15.33 -5.63
CA LEU A 69 -18.28 15.62 -6.92
C LEU A 69 -18.60 14.29 -7.58
N VAL A 70 -19.89 14.04 -7.81
CA VAL A 70 -20.36 12.80 -8.44
C VAL A 70 -20.48 13.04 -9.94
N ASP A 71 -20.09 12.07 -10.76
CA ASP A 71 -20.20 12.18 -12.21
C ASP A 71 -21.65 12.45 -12.64
N ALA A 72 -21.82 13.28 -13.66
CA ALA A 72 -23.12 13.64 -14.23
C ALA A 72 -23.88 12.42 -14.78
N ASP A 73 -23.18 11.42 -15.31
CA ASP A 73 -23.81 10.20 -15.82
C ASP A 73 -24.24 9.21 -14.71
N ALA A 74 -23.66 9.34 -13.51
CA ALA A 74 -24.08 8.70 -12.27
C ALA A 74 -25.16 9.50 -11.49
N GLY A 75 -25.62 10.62 -12.06
CA GLY A 75 -26.70 11.45 -11.50
C GLY A 75 -26.23 12.62 -10.63
N GLY A 76 -24.93 12.92 -10.62
CA GLY A 76 -24.33 14.11 -10.01
C GLY A 76 -24.27 15.32 -10.94
N SER A 77 -23.31 16.21 -10.68
CA SER A 77 -23.08 17.43 -11.47
C SER A 77 -21.65 17.54 -12.04
N GLY A 78 -20.84 16.51 -11.86
CA GLY A 78 -19.45 16.45 -12.29
C GLY A 78 -19.27 16.51 -13.80
N ASN A 79 -18.29 17.30 -14.24
CA ASN A 79 -17.78 17.25 -15.61
C ASN A 79 -16.49 16.40 -15.66
N ILE A 80 -16.58 15.23 -15.04
CA ILE A 80 -15.50 14.29 -14.76
C ILE A 80 -15.73 13.01 -15.59
N GLY A 81 -14.81 12.06 -15.56
CA GLY A 81 -14.96 10.83 -16.33
C GLY A 81 -13.68 9.98 -16.33
N GLY A 82 -13.84 8.67 -16.38
CA GLY A 82 -12.69 7.74 -16.36
C GLY A 82 -11.98 7.68 -15.01
N GLU A 83 -12.75 7.85 -13.94
CA GLU A 83 -12.39 7.66 -12.54
C GLU A 83 -11.88 6.23 -12.31
N PRO A 84 -10.76 6.05 -11.59
CA PRO A 84 -10.32 4.74 -11.10
C PRO A 84 -11.37 4.05 -10.22
N SER A 85 -11.98 4.81 -9.29
CA SER A 85 -13.13 4.40 -8.50
C SER A 85 -14.36 5.19 -8.95
N PRO A 86 -15.22 4.62 -9.82
CA PRO A 86 -16.49 5.26 -10.17
C PRO A 86 -17.42 5.28 -8.94
N ASP A 87 -18.15 6.36 -8.66
CA ASP A 87 -18.49 7.52 -9.53
C ASP A 87 -18.07 8.91 -8.96
N THR A 88 -17.26 8.96 -7.90
CA THR A 88 -17.10 10.17 -7.06
C THR A 88 -15.64 10.61 -6.91
N VAL A 89 -15.39 11.90 -7.05
CA VAL A 89 -14.04 12.49 -6.86
C VAL A 89 -14.05 13.62 -5.83
N LEU A 90 -12.87 13.97 -5.33
CA LEU A 90 -12.63 15.14 -4.50
C LEU A 90 -12.32 16.38 -5.35
N PHE A 91 -12.91 17.52 -4.97
CA PHE A 91 -12.52 18.84 -5.48
C PHE A 91 -12.78 19.95 -4.46
N PHE A 92 -12.49 21.20 -4.84
CA PHE A 92 -12.84 22.37 -4.03
C PHE A 92 -13.19 23.58 -4.90
N LEU A 93 -14.16 24.37 -4.43
CA LEU A 93 -14.71 25.54 -5.15
C LEU A 93 -14.13 26.88 -4.70
N ASN A 94 -13.56 26.95 -3.50
CA ASN A 94 -13.11 28.18 -2.87
C ASN A 94 -11.91 27.94 -1.94
N GLY A 95 -11.28 29.03 -1.52
CA GLY A 95 -10.08 29.01 -0.68
C GLY A 95 -8.81 28.77 -1.49
N ASP A 96 -7.66 29.04 -0.86
CA ASP A 96 -6.35 28.87 -1.50
C ASP A 96 -5.99 27.37 -1.69
N ALA A 97 -6.56 26.50 -0.85
CA ALA A 97 -6.41 25.06 -0.90
C ALA A 97 -7.51 24.35 -0.10
N ALA A 98 -7.79 23.09 -0.45
CA ALA A 98 -8.40 22.15 0.49
C ALA A 98 -7.31 21.45 1.31
N THR A 99 -7.55 21.22 2.59
CA THR A 99 -6.60 20.58 3.50
C THR A 99 -7.20 19.31 4.05
N LEU A 100 -6.39 18.25 4.08
CA LEU A 100 -6.67 16.99 4.72
C LEU A 100 -5.76 16.85 5.95
N ASN A 101 -6.34 16.37 7.06
CA ASN A 101 -5.63 15.99 8.28
C ASN A 101 -5.75 14.49 8.51
N VAL A 102 -4.66 13.89 8.98
CA VAL A 102 -4.57 12.48 9.40
C VAL A 102 -4.05 12.48 10.84
N ALA A 103 -4.91 12.25 11.83
CA ALA A 103 -4.55 12.49 13.24
C ALA A 103 -3.39 11.60 13.71
N ASN A 104 -3.42 10.33 13.31
CA ASN A 104 -2.37 9.34 13.59
C ASN A 104 -1.14 9.50 12.69
N GLY A 105 -1.26 10.28 11.63
CA GLY A 105 -0.26 10.47 10.59
C GLY A 105 -0.03 9.24 9.73
N PHE A 106 0.85 9.38 8.74
CA PHE A 106 1.22 8.34 7.78
C PHE A 106 2.68 8.47 7.33
N THR A 107 3.25 7.39 6.82
CA THR A 107 4.66 7.29 6.40
C THR A 107 4.76 6.83 4.95
N ASP A 108 6.00 6.60 4.47
CA ASP A 108 6.36 5.92 3.22
C ASP A 108 6.03 6.65 1.91
N GLY A 109 4.81 7.14 1.76
CA GLY A 109 4.41 7.91 0.60
C GLY A 109 2.98 8.41 0.62
N PHE A 110 2.70 9.27 -0.35
CA PHE A 110 1.39 9.80 -0.66
C PHE A 110 1.18 9.73 -2.17
N SER A 111 0.01 9.28 -2.61
CA SER A 111 -0.31 9.16 -4.03
C SER A 111 -1.80 9.21 -4.28
N PHE A 112 -2.20 9.49 -5.53
CA PHE A 112 -3.59 9.64 -5.94
C PHE A 112 -3.67 9.68 -7.48
N PHE A 113 -4.89 9.67 -7.99
CA PHE A 113 -5.18 10.01 -9.37
C PHE A 113 -5.72 11.43 -9.46
N TYR A 114 -5.41 12.17 -10.54
CA TYR A 114 -5.91 13.53 -10.71
C TYR A 114 -6.15 13.89 -12.17
N SER A 115 -7.03 14.85 -12.39
CA SER A 115 -7.20 15.52 -13.69
C SER A 115 -7.19 17.04 -13.52
N ALA A 116 -6.36 17.72 -14.32
CA ALA A 116 -6.12 19.16 -14.30
C ALA A 116 -5.97 19.67 -15.74
N VAL A 117 -7.07 19.98 -16.42
CA VAL A 117 -7.03 20.20 -17.88
C VAL A 117 -6.68 21.62 -18.31
N ASN A 118 -6.96 22.62 -17.46
CA ASN A 118 -6.78 24.03 -17.82
C ASN A 118 -5.67 24.72 -17.02
N VAL A 119 -5.52 24.37 -15.73
CA VAL A 119 -4.59 25.05 -14.83
C VAL A 119 -3.81 24.04 -13.98
N PRO A 120 -2.48 24.15 -13.90
CA PRO A 120 -1.70 23.26 -13.06
C PRO A 120 -1.95 23.54 -11.57
N GLY A 121 -1.53 22.61 -10.73
CA GLY A 121 -1.61 22.73 -9.27
C GLY A 121 -0.38 22.14 -8.58
N PHE A 122 -0.49 21.96 -7.27
CA PHE A 122 0.56 21.33 -6.49
C PHE A 122 -0.03 20.69 -5.24
N ILE A 123 0.63 19.64 -4.74
CA ILE A 123 0.34 19.08 -3.43
C ILE A 123 1.52 19.34 -2.52
N ARG A 124 1.24 19.68 -1.26
CA ARG A 124 2.25 19.78 -0.21
C ARG A 124 1.91 18.86 0.96
N VAL A 125 2.89 18.07 1.38
CA VAL A 125 2.75 17.12 2.49
C VAL A 125 3.53 17.63 3.70
N TYR A 126 2.89 17.70 4.86
CA TYR A 126 3.42 18.33 6.05
C TYR A 126 3.46 17.38 7.26
N ASP A 127 4.41 17.59 8.18
CA ASP A 127 4.51 16.83 9.45
C ASP A 127 3.61 17.38 10.58
N GLY A 128 3.07 18.58 10.42
CA GLY A 128 2.05 19.16 11.30
C GLY A 128 0.65 18.99 10.74
N LEU A 129 -0.36 19.14 11.60
CA LEU A 129 -1.76 19.24 11.17
C LEU A 129 -2.02 20.60 10.50
N ASN A 130 -3.08 20.69 9.71
CA ASN A 130 -3.57 21.91 9.07
C ASN A 130 -2.54 22.61 8.15
N ALA A 131 -1.77 21.83 7.39
CA ALA A 131 -0.70 22.32 6.51
C ALA A 131 0.36 23.16 7.25
N THR A 132 0.65 22.80 8.51
CA THR A 132 1.67 23.45 9.35
C THR A 132 2.87 22.54 9.59
N GLY A 133 3.93 23.06 10.20
CA GLY A 133 5.14 22.30 10.46
C GLY A 133 6.10 22.30 9.27
N ASN A 134 6.92 21.26 9.16
CA ASN A 134 7.89 21.12 8.09
C ASN A 134 7.24 20.50 6.86
N LEU A 135 7.64 21.00 5.69
CA LEU A 135 7.28 20.43 4.40
C LEU A 135 8.12 19.16 4.16
N LEU A 136 7.45 18.03 4.06
CA LEU A 136 8.08 16.71 3.83
C LEU A 136 8.22 16.40 2.34
N ALA A 137 7.24 16.81 1.52
CA ALA A 137 7.26 16.62 0.08
C ALA A 137 6.37 17.64 -0.64
N THR A 138 6.70 17.85 -1.92
CA THR A 138 5.88 18.61 -2.86
C THR A 138 5.68 17.81 -4.13
N LEU A 139 4.44 17.69 -4.60
CA LEU A 139 4.14 17.22 -5.95
C LEU A 139 3.73 18.40 -6.81
N GLN A 140 4.29 18.52 -8.00
CA GLN A 140 3.81 19.46 -9.01
C GLN A 140 2.79 18.72 -9.88
N LEU A 141 1.63 19.34 -10.12
CA LEU A 141 0.56 18.78 -10.93
C LEU A 141 0.53 19.49 -12.28
N PRO A 142 1.26 18.99 -13.30
CA PRO A 142 1.15 19.52 -14.64
C PRO A 142 -0.25 19.25 -15.22
N LEU A 143 -0.55 19.92 -16.32
CA LEU A 143 -1.81 19.70 -17.02
C LEU A 143 -1.95 18.25 -17.48
N THR A 144 -3.14 17.71 -17.31
CA THR A 144 -3.54 16.42 -17.88
C THR A 144 -4.23 16.62 -19.23
N PRO A 145 -4.27 15.59 -20.09
CA PRO A 145 -5.10 15.62 -21.29
C PRO A 145 -6.59 15.78 -20.95
N ASN A 146 -7.38 16.30 -21.89
CA ASN A 146 -8.85 16.36 -21.85
C ASN A 146 -9.47 15.38 -22.87
N THR A 147 -8.84 14.21 -23.04
CA THR A 147 -9.12 13.26 -24.13
C THR A 147 -9.45 11.86 -23.64
N GLY A 148 -9.70 11.70 -22.33
CA GLY A 148 -10.06 10.41 -21.74
C GLY A 148 -11.45 10.01 -22.21
N ALA A 149 -11.51 8.98 -23.05
CA ALA A 149 -12.73 8.30 -23.44
C ALA A 149 -12.53 6.79 -23.26
N PRO A 150 -13.57 5.99 -22.94
CA PRO A 150 -14.98 6.36 -22.85
C PRO A 150 -15.64 5.99 -21.50
N ASP A 151 -16.03 7.00 -20.73
CA ASP A 151 -17.29 7.04 -19.98
C ASP A 151 -17.92 8.41 -20.29
N PRO A 152 -19.21 8.48 -20.69
CA PRO A 152 -19.60 9.05 -21.98
C PRO A 152 -19.61 10.59 -21.99
N THR A 153 -19.28 11.24 -20.87
CA THR A 153 -19.33 12.69 -20.69
C THR A 153 -18.30 13.10 -19.66
N GLY A 154 -17.51 14.15 -19.91
CA GLY A 154 -16.49 14.59 -18.94
C GLY A 154 -15.26 15.23 -19.57
N ASN A 155 -15.01 16.51 -19.30
CA ASN A 155 -13.78 17.15 -19.78
C ASN A 155 -12.58 16.87 -18.88
N PHE A 156 -12.79 16.61 -17.59
CA PHE A 156 -11.73 16.30 -16.64
C PHE A 156 -11.35 14.81 -16.69
N SER A 157 -10.90 14.36 -17.87
CA SER A 157 -10.56 12.96 -18.15
C SER A 157 -9.39 12.83 -19.12
N PRO A 158 -8.46 11.87 -18.93
CA PRO A 158 -8.43 10.85 -17.88
C PRO A 158 -7.86 11.39 -16.56
N LEU A 159 -8.11 10.67 -15.46
CA LEU A 159 -7.34 10.87 -14.23
C LEU A 159 -6.03 10.09 -14.32
N LEU A 160 -4.90 10.78 -14.11
CA LEU A 160 -3.55 10.21 -14.21
C LEU A 160 -2.97 9.95 -12.82
N PRO A 161 -2.25 8.83 -12.62
CA PRO A 161 -1.63 8.53 -11.33
C PRO A 161 -0.42 9.41 -11.08
N ILE A 162 -0.27 9.87 -9.84
CA ILE A 162 0.93 10.56 -9.36
C ILE A 162 1.17 10.24 -7.89
N GLY A 163 2.43 10.30 -7.45
CA GLY A 163 2.77 10.09 -6.05
C GLY A 163 4.19 10.48 -5.71
N VAL A 164 4.47 10.51 -4.42
CA VAL A 164 5.78 10.87 -3.86
C VAL A 164 6.08 10.06 -2.62
N SER A 165 7.32 9.63 -2.48
CA SER A 165 7.85 9.09 -1.23
C SER A 165 8.49 10.21 -0.41
N PHE A 166 8.39 10.10 0.92
CA PHE A 166 9.01 11.04 1.84
C PHE A 166 9.56 10.33 3.07
N SER A 167 10.36 11.04 3.87
CA SER A 167 10.83 10.57 5.16
C SER A 167 10.17 11.38 6.27
N GLY A 168 9.84 10.72 7.39
CA GLY A 168 9.13 11.33 8.51
C GLY A 168 7.67 10.85 8.59
N ILE A 169 6.92 11.44 9.53
CA ILE A 169 5.50 11.15 9.73
C ILE A 169 4.72 12.36 9.23
N ALA A 170 4.01 12.20 8.12
CA ALA A 170 3.11 13.21 7.59
C ALA A 170 1.80 13.22 8.40
N LYS A 171 1.22 14.41 8.60
CA LYS A 171 -0.03 14.60 9.33
C LYS A 171 -1.06 15.42 8.59
N SER A 172 -0.65 16.17 7.57
CA SER A 172 -1.60 16.85 6.70
C SER A 172 -1.10 16.96 5.27
N VAL A 173 -2.07 17.11 4.38
CA VAL A 173 -1.86 17.34 2.96
C VAL A 173 -2.66 18.57 2.55
N ASP A 174 -2.00 19.44 1.81
CA ASP A 174 -2.56 20.63 1.20
C ASP A 174 -2.75 20.37 -0.29
N PHE A 175 -4.01 20.31 -0.71
CA PHE A 175 -4.45 20.24 -2.10
C PHE A 175 -4.45 21.64 -2.72
N GLY A 176 -3.26 22.19 -2.84
CA GLY A 176 -3.04 23.49 -3.43
C GLY A 176 -3.22 23.48 -4.95
N GLY A 177 -3.43 24.66 -5.51
CA GLY A 177 -3.62 24.83 -6.93
C GLY A 177 -4.79 25.74 -7.22
N THR A 178 -5.51 25.45 -8.30
CA THR A 178 -6.56 26.34 -8.79
C THR A 178 -7.92 25.77 -8.44
N GLN A 179 -8.65 26.48 -7.57
CA GLN A 179 -10.04 26.19 -7.25
C GLN A 179 -10.86 25.89 -8.50
N ASN A 180 -11.73 24.89 -8.45
CA ASN A 180 -12.62 24.50 -9.53
C ASN A 180 -11.90 24.17 -10.87
N GLN A 181 -10.63 23.74 -10.82
CA GLN A 181 -9.84 23.41 -12.02
C GLN A 181 -9.03 22.11 -11.89
N ILE A 182 -9.17 21.37 -10.79
CA ILE A 182 -8.49 20.09 -10.54
C ILE A 182 -9.42 19.18 -9.74
N VAL A 183 -9.46 17.91 -10.10
CA VAL A 183 -10.16 16.84 -9.36
C VAL A 183 -9.16 15.75 -8.97
N PHE A 184 -9.46 15.07 -7.85
CA PHE A 184 -8.61 14.04 -7.26
C PHE A 184 -9.43 12.81 -6.91
N ASP A 185 -8.85 11.63 -7.09
CA ASP A 185 -9.50 10.36 -6.75
C ASP A 185 -8.48 9.36 -6.18
N ASP A 186 -8.97 8.34 -5.49
CA ASP A 186 -8.20 7.22 -4.96
C ASP A 186 -7.01 7.70 -4.10
N ILE A 187 -7.28 8.60 -3.15
CA ILE A 187 -6.24 9.18 -2.28
C ILE A 187 -5.62 8.07 -1.43
N THR A 188 -4.33 7.83 -1.65
CA THR A 188 -3.60 6.68 -1.13
C THR A 188 -2.51 7.11 -0.16
N PHE A 189 -2.59 6.60 1.08
CA PHE A 189 -1.61 6.80 2.15
C PHE A 189 -0.70 5.58 2.30
N GLY A 190 0.55 5.79 2.70
CA GLY A 190 1.50 4.69 2.90
C GLY A 190 2.16 4.20 1.61
N SER A 191 1.84 4.82 0.47
CA SER A 191 2.37 4.42 -0.84
C SER A 191 2.56 5.64 -1.75
N ALA A 192 3.66 5.64 -2.52
CA ALA A 192 3.90 6.58 -3.61
C ALA A 192 3.29 6.12 -4.94
N THR A 193 2.63 4.96 -4.97
CA THR A 193 1.88 4.45 -6.11
C THR A 193 0.40 4.35 -5.73
N PRO A 194 -0.51 5.01 -6.47
CA PRO A 194 -1.93 5.04 -6.13
C PRO A 194 -2.60 3.66 -6.13
N GLY A 195 -3.69 3.57 -5.38
CA GLY A 195 -4.54 2.39 -5.25
C GLY A 195 -4.02 1.39 -4.22
N ASN A 196 -4.66 0.23 -4.18
CA ASN A 196 -4.30 -0.83 -3.26
C ASN A 196 -3.39 -1.83 -3.99
N PRO A 197 -2.05 -1.81 -3.82
CA PRO A 197 -1.23 -2.90 -4.28
C PRO A 197 -1.61 -4.10 -3.43
N ARG A 198 -2.62 -4.87 -3.86
CA ARG A 198 -2.75 -6.24 -3.37
C ARG A 198 -1.35 -6.84 -3.50
N PRO A 199 -0.82 -7.53 -2.47
CA PRO A 199 0.37 -8.32 -2.68
C PRO A 199 0.00 -9.31 -3.78
N THR A 200 0.45 -9.04 -5.01
CA THR A 200 0.59 -10.08 -6.00
C THR A 200 1.53 -11.06 -5.32
N PRO A 201 1.10 -12.29 -5.00
CA PRO A 201 1.98 -13.22 -4.33
C PRO A 201 3.17 -13.44 -5.27
N GLU A 202 4.30 -12.80 -4.99
CA GLU A 202 5.54 -13.19 -5.64
C GLU A 202 5.71 -14.67 -5.34
N PRO A 203 6.02 -15.51 -6.34
CA PRO A 203 5.98 -16.95 -6.19
C PRO A 203 7.19 -17.45 -5.39
N ALA A 204 7.28 -17.08 -4.11
CA ALA A 204 8.04 -17.81 -3.10
C ALA A 204 7.51 -19.26 -2.96
N SER A 205 6.30 -19.53 -3.43
CA SER A 205 5.71 -20.86 -3.59
C SER A 205 6.35 -21.69 -4.71
N LEU A 206 6.98 -21.13 -5.74
CA LEU A 206 7.58 -21.93 -6.82
C LEU A 206 8.96 -22.50 -6.44
N LEU A 207 9.74 -21.76 -5.63
CA LEU A 207 11.02 -22.25 -5.10
C LEU A 207 10.84 -23.11 -3.83
N GLY A 208 9.82 -22.80 -3.00
CA GLY A 208 9.49 -23.60 -1.82
C GLY A 208 8.96 -25.01 -2.13
N LEU A 209 8.20 -25.18 -3.23
CA LEU A 209 7.70 -26.50 -3.64
C LEU A 209 8.78 -27.38 -4.30
N LEU A 210 9.79 -26.76 -4.94
CA LEU A 210 10.91 -27.50 -5.55
C LEU A 210 11.90 -28.02 -4.50
N ALA A 211 12.00 -27.37 -3.34
CA ALA A 211 12.90 -27.77 -2.25
C ALA A 211 12.35 -28.91 -1.36
N LEU A 212 11.03 -29.18 -1.40
CA LEU A 212 10.39 -30.24 -0.61
C LEU A 212 10.22 -31.57 -1.37
N GLY A 213 10.54 -31.60 -2.68
CA GLY A 213 10.32 -32.75 -3.55
C GLY A 213 11.43 -33.81 -3.62
N THR A 214 12.61 -33.60 -3.00
CA THR A 214 13.79 -34.48 -3.24
C THR A 214 14.27 -35.32 -2.05
N PHE A 215 13.60 -35.30 -0.89
CA PHE A 215 14.03 -36.10 0.28
C PHE A 215 13.17 -37.33 0.60
N GLY A 216 12.22 -37.69 -0.26
CA GLY A 216 11.27 -38.78 -0.03
C GLY A 216 11.47 -40.01 -0.92
N SER A 217 12.66 -40.62 -0.95
CA SER A 217 12.81 -41.98 -1.50
C SER A 217 14.04 -42.68 -0.90
N ASN A 218 13.83 -43.92 -0.48
CA ASN A 218 14.80 -44.89 0.04
C ASN A 218 15.07 -44.91 1.54
N THR A 219 14.03 -45.14 2.35
CA THR A 219 14.19 -46.07 3.48
C THR A 219 13.01 -47.03 3.58
N ILE A 220 13.31 -48.29 3.91
CA ILE A 220 12.40 -49.38 4.30
C ILE A 220 11.84 -50.25 3.13
N LEU A 221 12.70 -51.05 2.51
CA LEU A 221 12.31 -52.39 2.06
C LEU A 221 12.29 -53.31 3.28
N LYS A 222 11.08 -53.50 3.83
CA LYS A 222 10.78 -54.43 4.92
C LYS A 222 11.20 -55.85 4.52
N ARG A 223 12.10 -56.42 5.33
CA ARG A 223 12.29 -57.86 5.53
C ARG A 223 10.95 -58.59 5.67
N ARG A 224 10.76 -59.68 4.92
CA ARG A 224 10.19 -60.96 5.39
C ARG A 224 10.20 -61.98 4.24
N LYS A 225 11.15 -62.92 4.26
CA LYS A 225 10.92 -64.29 3.76
C LYS A 225 11.23 -65.27 4.88
N GLN A 226 10.40 -66.29 4.89
CA GLN A 226 10.07 -67.20 5.98
C GLN A 226 11.27 -68.03 6.47
N ALA A 227 11.22 -68.34 7.76
CA ALA A 227 11.97 -69.42 8.36
C ALA A 227 11.56 -70.75 7.71
N ALA A 228 12.56 -71.54 7.31
CA ALA A 228 12.41 -72.99 7.13
C ALA A 228 13.39 -73.68 8.08
N THR A 229 12.79 -74.54 8.90
CA THR A 229 13.30 -75.32 10.02
C THR A 229 14.41 -76.29 9.61
N VAL A 230 15.44 -76.42 10.44
CA VAL A 230 16.39 -77.56 10.44
C VAL A 230 16.18 -78.40 11.69
N LYS A 231 15.89 -79.69 11.50
CA LYS A 231 15.99 -80.83 12.43
C LYS A 231 16.16 -82.05 11.50
N VAL A 232 17.10 -82.98 11.62
CA VAL A 232 18.11 -83.39 12.61
C VAL A 232 19.41 -83.67 11.84
#